data_AF-A0A522F024-F1
#
_entry.id   AF-A0A522F024-F1
#
_cell.length_a   1.000
_cell.length_b   1.000
_cell.length_c   1.000
_cell.angle_alpha   90.00
_cell.angle_beta   90.00
_cell.angle_gamma   90.00
#
_symmetry.space_group_name_H-M   'P 1'
#
loop_
_entity.id
_entity.type
_entity.pdbx_description
1 polymer ?
#
loop_
_entity_poly.entity_id
_entity_poly.type
_entity_poly.pdbx_seq_one_letter_code
_entity_poly.pdbx_strand_id
1 'polypeptide(L)'
;MIAVIDITGNNLSSLTNALARLEQAFILTHDPEQIKRASHVILPGVGTAAYAMQALREKALLEVLKNLKQPLLGICLGMQLLFEHSAEGE
;
A
#
# COMPACT_ATOMS: atom_id res chain seq x y z
N MET A 1 -9.55 12.09 -1.78
CA MET A 1 -9.73 10.84 -0.99
C MET A 1 -8.49 9.99 -1.16
N ILE A 2 -7.97 9.44 -0.06
CA ILE A 2 -6.74 8.64 -0.02
C ILE A 2 -7.08 7.16 -0.24
N ALA A 3 -6.38 6.47 -1.14
CA ALA A 3 -6.48 5.01 -1.23
C ALA A 3 -5.44 4.37 -0.31
N VAL A 4 -5.89 3.47 0.56
CA VAL A 4 -5.03 2.63 1.40
C VAL A 4 -5.05 1.21 0.83
N ILE A 5 -3.88 0.66 0.53
CA ILE A 5 -3.74 -0.66 -0.08
C ILE A 5 -3.11 -1.62 0.94
N ASP A 6 -3.93 -2.40 1.64
CA ASP A 6 -3.41 -3.41 2.57
C ASP A 6 -3.08 -4.73 1.87
N ILE A 7 -1.80 -5.05 1.78
CA ILE A 7 -1.32 -6.25 1.10
C ILE A 7 -1.22 -7.44 2.05
N THR A 8 -1.04 -7.19 3.35
CA THR A 8 -0.60 -8.21 4.31
C THR A 8 -1.69 -8.62 5.31
N GLY A 9 -2.88 -8.03 5.21
CA GLY A 9 -4.04 -8.39 6.04
C GLY A 9 -3.84 -8.05 7.51
N ASN A 10 -3.10 -6.97 7.78
CA ASN A 10 -2.63 -6.64 9.12
C ASN A 10 -3.54 -5.61 9.81
N ASN A 11 -3.24 -5.32 11.08
CA ASN A 11 -3.99 -4.33 11.83
C ASN A 11 -3.64 -2.89 11.39
N LEU A 12 -4.55 -2.24 10.65
CA LEU A 12 -4.40 -0.87 10.19
C LEU A 12 -4.84 0.20 11.21
N SER A 13 -5.22 -0.17 12.43
CA SER A 13 -5.83 0.75 13.41
C SER A 13 -5.00 2.01 13.64
N SER A 14 -3.68 1.91 13.73
CA SER A 14 -2.82 3.09 13.91
C SER A 14 -2.89 4.05 12.71
N LEU A 15 -2.90 3.52 11.49
CA LEU A 15 -3.00 4.31 10.27
C LEU A 15 -4.38 4.95 10.14
N THR A 16 -5.45 4.18 10.33
CA THR A 16 -6.83 4.69 10.22
C THR A 16 -7.12 5.72 11.31
N ASN A 17 -6.63 5.53 12.54
CA ASN A 17 -6.71 6.53 13.60
C ASN A 17 -5.93 7.80 13.26
N ALA A 18 -4.74 7.69 12.68
CA ALA A 18 -3.97 8.86 12.25
C ALA A 18 -4.71 9.65 11.16
N LEU A 19 -5.25 8.96 10.15
CA LEU A 19 -6.06 9.59 9.09
C LEU A 19 -7.33 10.25 9.64
N ALA A 20 -8.01 9.59 10.58
CA ALA A 20 -9.19 10.14 11.25
C ALA A 20 -8.86 11.39 12.08
N ARG A 21 -7.75 11.39 12.82
CA ARG A 21 -7.29 12.56 13.59
C ARG A 21 -6.90 13.75 12.70
N LEU A 22 -6.50 13.49 11.47
CA LEU A 22 -6.20 14.52 10.46
C LEU A 22 -7.43 14.88 9.60
N GLU A 23 -8.60 14.33 9.94
CA GLU A 23 -9.87 14.52 9.23
C GLU A 23 -9.77 14.20 7.72
N GLN A 24 -8.92 13.23 7.37
CA GLN A 24 -8.70 12.81 5.99
C GLN A 24 -9.62 11.66 5.59
N ALA A 25 -10.40 11.86 4.53
CA ALA A 25 -11.20 10.79 3.94
C ALA A 25 -10.30 9.78 3.20
N PHE A 26 -10.46 8.50 3.54
CA PHE A 26 -9.73 7.40 2.93
C PHE A 26 -10.65 6.22 2.59
N ILE A 27 -10.17 5.36 1.70
CA ILE A 27 -10.80 4.08 1.35
C ILE A 27 -9.76 2.97 1.42
N LEU A 28 -10.11 1.86 2.06
CA LEU A 28 -9.33 0.62 1.99
C LEU A 28 -9.77 -0.13 0.73
N THR A 29 -8.88 -0.34 -0.23
CA THR A 29 -9.26 -0.93 -1.51
C THR A 29 -8.12 -1.66 -2.20
N HIS A 30 -8.48 -2.72 -2.93
CA HIS A 30 -7.61 -3.42 -3.89
C HIS A 30 -8.10 -3.22 -5.33
N ASP A 31 -9.11 -2.37 -5.55
CA ASP A 31 -9.66 -2.08 -6.87
C ASP A 31 -8.73 -1.11 -7.62
N PRO A 32 -8.14 -1.54 -8.76
CA PRO A 32 -7.26 -0.70 -9.57
C PRO A 32 -7.88 0.65 -9.96
N GLU A 33 -9.18 0.69 -10.26
CA GLU A 33 -9.83 1.92 -10.72
C GLU A 33 -10.03 2.92 -9.59
N GLN A 34 -10.32 2.44 -8.37
CA GLN A 34 -10.38 3.31 -7.19
C GLN A 34 -9.01 3.85 -6.82
N ILE A 35 -7.97 3.02 -6.91
CA ILE A 35 -6.57 3.42 -6.67
C ILE A 35 -6.16 4.52 -7.66
N LYS A 36 -6.42 4.33 -8.96
CA LYS A 36 -6.09 5.31 -10.02
C LYS A 36 -6.90 6.59 -9.95
N ARG A 37 -8.04 6.62 -9.24
CA ARG A 37 -8.86 7.83 -9.05
C ARG A 37 -8.55 8.55 -7.73
N ALA A 38 -7.81 7.92 -6.83
CA ALA A 38 -7.43 8.53 -5.56
C ALA A 38 -6.53 9.74 -5.79
N SER A 39 -6.56 10.69 -4.84
CA SER A 39 -5.66 11.85 -4.85
C SER A 39 -4.25 11.48 -4.39
N HIS A 40 -4.15 10.49 -3.48
CA HIS A 40 -2.93 10.01 -2.86
C HIS A 40 -3.09 8.51 -2.57
N VAL A 41 -1.98 7.79 -2.54
CA VAL A 41 -1.95 6.35 -2.25
C VAL A 41 -1.05 6.09 -1.05
N ILE A 42 -1.52 5.27 -0.10
CA ILE A 42 -0.72 4.78 1.02
C ILE A 42 -0.57 3.26 0.89
N LEU A 43 0.68 2.82 0.94
CA LEU A 43 1.09 1.42 0.92
C LEU A 43 1.70 1.05 2.27
N PRO A 44 0.91 0.62 3.26
CA PRO A 44 1.44 0.06 4.49
C PRO A 44 1.91 -1.38 4.29
N GLY A 45 2.75 -1.88 5.19
CA GLY A 45 3.07 -3.30 5.25
C GLY A 45 3.83 -3.70 6.51
N VAL A 46 3.70 -4.97 6.88
CA VAL A 46 4.50 -5.67 7.91
C VAL A 46 4.78 -7.10 7.43
N GLY A 47 5.73 -7.80 8.05
CA GLY A 47 6.12 -9.15 7.61
C GLY A 47 7.29 -9.08 6.64
N THR A 48 7.37 -10.01 5.69
CA THR A 48 8.50 -10.14 4.76
C THR A 48 8.21 -9.58 3.38
N ALA A 49 9.23 -9.03 2.71
CA ALA A 49 9.13 -8.56 1.34
C ALA A 49 8.66 -9.65 0.37
N ALA A 50 9.12 -10.89 0.51
CA ALA A 50 8.71 -12.01 -0.33
C ALA A 50 7.19 -12.26 -0.28
N TYR A 51 6.62 -12.31 0.93
CA TYR A 51 5.19 -12.52 1.12
C TYR A 51 4.36 -11.37 0.54
N ALA A 52 4.76 -10.12 0.81
CA ALA A 52 4.02 -8.96 0.30
C ALA A 52 4.11 -8.84 -1.23
N MET A 53 5.27 -9.16 -1.83
CA MET A 53 5.40 -9.19 -3.30
C MET A 53 4.53 -10.27 -3.93
N GLN A 54 4.39 -11.44 -3.29
CA GLN A 54 3.47 -12.47 -3.75
C GLN A 54 2.02 -11.98 -3.70
N ALA A 55 1.58 -11.42 -2.57
CA ALA A 55 0.23 -10.90 -2.42
C ALA A 55 -0.09 -9.76 -3.42
N LEU A 56 0.89 -8.91 -3.75
CA LEU A 56 0.75 -7.90 -4.81
C LEU A 56 0.49 -8.51 -6.19
N ARG A 57 1.16 -9.62 -6.51
CA ARG A 57 0.97 -10.34 -7.78
C ARG A 57 -0.41 -11.01 -7.81
N GLU A 58 -0.80 -11.70 -6.74
CA GLU A 58 -2.09 -12.37 -6.62
C GLU A 58 -3.27 -11.40 -6.73
N LYS A 59 -3.12 -10.19 -6.18
CA LYS A 59 -4.13 -9.12 -6.27
C LYS A 59 -4.08 -8.33 -7.59
N ALA A 60 -3.19 -8.68 -8.52
CA ALA A 60 -2.97 -7.95 -9.78
C ALA A 60 -2.65 -6.45 -9.59
N LEU A 61 -2.01 -6.08 -8.48
CA LEU A 61 -1.72 -4.69 -8.11
C LEU A 61 -0.32 -4.24 -8.54
N LEU A 62 0.56 -5.15 -8.93
CA LEU A 62 1.94 -4.83 -9.28
C LEU A 62 2.04 -3.77 -10.39
N GLU A 63 1.32 -3.98 -11.49
CA GLU A 63 1.32 -3.05 -12.63
C GLU A 63 0.54 -1.77 -12.33
N VAL A 64 -0.44 -1.83 -11.43
CA VAL A 64 -1.15 -0.62 -10.96
C VAL A 64 -0.17 0.28 -10.22
N LEU A 65 0.58 -0.26 -9.26
CA LEU A 65 1.52 0.49 -8.44
C LEU A 65 2.67 1.08 -9.26
N LYS A 66 3.26 0.32 -10.18
CA LYS A 66 4.33 0.79 -11.06
C LYS A 66 3.92 1.96 -11.96
N ASN A 67 2.64 2.01 -12.34
CA ASN A 67 2.12 3.02 -13.26
C ASN A 67 1.37 4.16 -12.55
N LEU A 68 1.40 4.21 -11.22
CA LEU A 68 0.80 5.30 -10.46
C LEU A 68 1.37 6.66 -10.87
N LYS A 69 0.48 7.66 -10.97
CA LYS A 69 0.84 9.06 -11.18
C LYS A 69 0.63 9.91 -9.94
N GLN A 70 -0.17 9.39 -9.00
CA GLN A 70 -0.40 9.94 -7.69
C GLN A 70 0.85 9.86 -6.84
N PRO A 71 1.05 10.81 -5.92
CA PRO A 71 2.00 10.62 -4.83
C PRO A 71 1.66 9.36 -4.04
N LEU A 72 2.66 8.51 -3.84
CA LEU A 72 2.57 7.28 -3.05
C LEU A 72 3.45 7.40 -1.80
N LEU A 73 2.89 7.04 -0.65
CA LEU A 73 3.60 6.90 0.61
C LEU A 73 3.69 5.42 1.00
N GLY A 74 4.90 4.84 0.92
CA GLY A 74 5.20 3.54 1.50
C GLY A 74 5.54 3.65 2.99
N ILE A 75 4.97 2.78 3.83
CA ILE A 75 5.24 2.76 5.28
C ILE A 75 5.82 1.41 5.69
N CYS A 76 6.98 1.44 6.36
CA CYS A 76 7.71 0.26 6.83
C CYS A 76 8.02 -0.70 5.66
N LEU A 77 7.50 -1.94 5.69
CA LEU A 77 7.65 -2.88 4.58
C LEU A 77 7.13 -2.28 3.27
N GLY A 78 6.02 -1.54 3.29
CA GLY A 78 5.50 -0.91 2.08
C GLY A 78 6.44 0.10 1.44
N MET A 79 7.39 0.67 2.19
CA MET A 79 8.49 1.48 1.64
C MET A 79 9.54 0.59 0.98
N GLN A 80 9.91 -0.53 1.61
CA GLN A 80 10.91 -1.45 1.08
C GLN A 80 10.49 -2.04 -0.27
N LEU A 81 9.18 -2.29 -0.46
CA LEU A 81 8.62 -2.79 -1.73
C LEU A 81 8.78 -1.82 -2.91
N LEU A 82 9.16 -0.56 -2.67
CA LEU A 82 9.38 0.44 -3.71
C LEU A 82 10.79 0.39 -4.32
N PHE A 83 11.69 -0.38 -3.72
CA PHE A 83 13.05 -0.58 -4.22
C PHE A 83 13.13 -1.76 -5.20
N GLU A 84 14.28 -1.89 -5.87
CA GLU A 84 14.54 -2.97 -6.82
C GLU A 84 14.72 -4.33 -6.13
N HIS A 85 15.17 -4.35 -4.89
CA HIS A 85 15.51 -5.56 -4.14
C HIS A 85 15.40 -5.35 -2.62
N SER A 86 15.16 -6.44 -1.88
CA SER A 86 15.24 -6.51 -0.41
C SER A 86 15.99 -7.78 -0.01
N ALA A 87 16.99 -7.65 0.86
CA ALA A 87 17.76 -8.76 1.44
C ALA A 87 17.02 -9.45 2.62
N GLU A 88 15.78 -9.02 2.90
CA GLU A 88 14.99 -9.52 4.00
C GLU A 88 14.48 -10.93 3.70
N GLY A 89 15.07 -11.94 4.36
CA GLY A 89 14.78 -13.36 4.14
C GLY A 89 15.80 -14.09 3.26
N GLU A 90 16.91 -13.44 2.89
CA GLU A 90 18.15 -14.09 2.42
C GLU A 90 19.05 -14.52 3.58
#